data_AF-A0A3A1V030-F1
#
_entry.id   AF-A0A3A1V030-F1
#
_cell.length_a   1.000
_cell.length_b   1.000
_cell.length_c   1.000
_cell.angle_alpha   90.00
_cell.angle_beta   90.00
_cell.angle_gamma   90.00
#
_symmetry.space_group_name_H-M   'P 1'
#
loop_
_entity.id
_entity.type
_entity.pdbx_description
1 polymer ?
#
loop_
_entity_poly.entity_id
_entity_poly.type
_entity_poly.pdbx_seq_one_letter_code
_entity_poly.pdbx_strand_id
1 'polypeptide(L)'
;MQKLLYRLGTPVLGAGCLVMLALIVVNRNAPEALLSLFSAANLQSFHILFVSILLEAFPFIMIGVIFSALLQVFVSDETIRRFTPRHPILGIVFGGLLGIIFPLCECGMIPVIRRLIRKGMPAYIGIVYLLAGPIVNPIVFSSTYLAFRSTPELAYARMALGLAVATVIGFLLVKFLKASPLIGVHNEGSLHREGRLPVIKRGRLNKWSSTLAHASDEFFDMGKYLIIGALLTAVIQTVVDRGTIAAFAEQPLLSYLFMMVFAFILSICSTSDAFIASSFGGIFTSGPLLAFLVFGPMIDLKNMLMMLSTFKVKIVLILIALAFTLTLAGAALAEVLL
;
A
#
# COMPACT_ATOMS: atom_id res chain seq x y z
N MET A 1 -26.72 7.92 23.94
CA MET A 1 -25.38 7.32 23.70
C MET A 1 -24.66 6.86 24.97
N GLN A 2 -24.72 7.57 26.10
CA GLN A 2 -24.04 7.17 27.35
C GLN A 2 -24.49 5.83 27.97
N LYS A 3 -25.79 5.50 27.91
CA LYS A 3 -26.33 4.23 28.44
C LYS A 3 -25.92 2.98 27.63
N LEU A 4 -25.55 3.14 26.35
CA LEU A 4 -25.11 2.03 25.49
C LEU A 4 -23.63 1.69 25.74
N LEU A 5 -22.79 2.70 25.96
CA LEU A 5 -21.39 2.56 26.34
C LEU A 5 -21.21 1.82 27.67
N TYR A 6 -22.06 2.10 28.67
CA TYR A 6 -21.98 1.43 29.97
C TYR A 6 -22.54 -0.01 29.95
N ARG A 7 -23.54 -0.29 29.10
CA ARG A 7 -24.11 -1.64 28.95
C ARG A 7 -23.23 -2.60 28.14
N LEU A 8 -22.43 -2.08 27.20
CA LEU A 8 -21.50 -2.90 26.41
C LEU A 8 -20.10 -2.96 27.05
N GLY A 9 -19.69 -1.91 27.78
CA GLY A 9 -18.36 -1.84 28.39
C GLY A 9 -18.14 -2.83 29.55
N THR A 10 -19.13 -3.03 30.42
CA THR A 10 -19.04 -3.97 31.54
C THR A 10 -18.96 -5.44 31.12
N PRO A 11 -19.73 -5.96 30.14
CA PRO A 11 -19.55 -7.33 29.66
C PRO A 11 -18.27 -7.51 28.83
N VAL A 12 -17.74 -6.47 28.17
CA VAL A 12 -16.45 -6.53 27.46
C VAL A 12 -15.28 -6.60 28.43
N LEU A 13 -15.31 -5.82 29.51
CA LEU A 13 -14.33 -5.91 30.60
C LEU A 13 -14.43 -7.25 31.35
N GLY A 14 -15.65 -7.74 31.59
CA GLY A 14 -15.89 -9.07 32.19
C GLY A 14 -15.40 -10.21 31.30
N ALA A 15 -15.63 -10.14 29.99
CA ALA A 15 -15.07 -11.08 29.01
C ALA A 15 -13.54 -11.00 28.96
N GLY A 16 -12.96 -9.79 29.05
CA GLY A 16 -11.52 -9.59 29.14
C GLY A 16 -10.89 -10.25 30.38
N CYS A 17 -11.52 -10.11 31.55
CA CYS A 17 -11.07 -10.76 32.78
C CYS A 17 -11.24 -12.29 32.74
N LEU A 18 -12.32 -12.80 32.13
CA LEU A 18 -12.54 -14.24 31.94
C LEU A 18 -11.56 -14.83 30.93
N VAL A 19 -11.20 -14.10 29.88
CA VAL A 19 -10.15 -14.49 28.93
C VAL A 19 -8.78 -14.48 29.62
N MET A 20 -8.48 -13.50 30.46
CA MET A 20 -7.25 -13.50 31.26
C MET A 20 -7.19 -14.67 32.25
N LEU A 21 -8.29 -14.97 32.96
CA LEU A 21 -8.38 -16.11 33.86
C LEU A 21 -8.30 -17.44 33.09
N ALA A 22 -8.93 -17.53 31.92
CA ALA A 22 -8.80 -18.69 31.04
C ALA A 22 -7.36 -18.86 30.54
N LEU A 23 -6.64 -17.77 30.21
CA LEU A 23 -5.23 -17.81 29.85
C LEU A 23 -4.33 -18.23 31.02
N ILE A 24 -4.65 -17.82 32.25
CA ILE A 24 -3.94 -18.25 33.47
C ILE A 24 -4.20 -19.74 33.78
N VAL A 25 -5.39 -20.26 33.48
CA VAL A 25 -5.73 -21.68 33.68
C VAL A 25 -5.19 -22.56 32.54
N VAL A 26 -5.12 -22.03 31.32
CA VAL A 26 -4.50 -22.69 30.14
C VAL A 26 -2.96 -22.61 30.18
N ASN A 27 -2.37 -21.83 31.11
CA ASN A 27 -0.94 -21.63 31.38
C ASN A 27 -0.13 -22.92 31.70
N ARG A 28 -0.74 -24.11 31.67
CA ARG A 28 0.04 -25.36 31.66
C ARG A 28 0.46 -25.81 30.25
N ASN A 29 -0.26 -25.39 29.20
CA ASN A 29 -0.06 -25.89 27.83
C ASN A 29 -0.08 -24.77 26.76
N ALA A 30 0.31 -23.53 27.10
CA ALA A 30 0.46 -22.48 26.09
C ALA A 30 1.75 -22.69 25.27
N PRO A 31 1.71 -22.58 23.92
CA PRO A 31 2.91 -22.67 23.11
C PRO A 31 3.82 -21.47 23.41
N GLU A 32 5.13 -21.73 23.61
CA GLU A 32 6.14 -20.75 24.04
C GLU A 32 6.17 -19.44 23.20
N ALA A 33 5.69 -19.49 21.95
CA ALA A 33 5.50 -18.34 21.09
C ALA A 33 4.60 -17.24 21.72
N LEU A 34 3.52 -17.60 22.42
CA LEU A 34 2.60 -16.62 23.02
C LEU A 34 3.19 -15.98 24.29
N LEU A 35 4.00 -16.72 25.05
CA LEU A 35 4.72 -16.23 26.22
C LEU A 35 5.86 -15.28 25.82
N SER A 36 6.55 -15.57 24.70
CA SER A 36 7.60 -14.70 24.17
C SER A 36 7.06 -13.32 23.74
N LEU A 37 5.86 -13.26 23.17
CA LEU A 37 5.19 -12.03 22.73
C LEU A 37 4.98 -11.00 23.85
N PHE A 38 4.82 -11.46 25.09
CA PHE A 38 4.63 -10.60 26.27
C PHE A 38 5.91 -10.35 27.08
N SER A 39 7.08 -10.77 26.58
CA SER A 39 8.35 -10.39 27.19
C SER A 39 8.56 -8.87 27.08
N ALA A 40 9.20 -8.26 28.08
CA ALA A 40 9.43 -6.81 28.11
C ALA A 40 10.18 -6.30 26.87
N ALA A 41 11.09 -7.11 26.32
CA ALA A 41 11.84 -6.81 25.10
C ALA A 41 10.95 -6.80 23.84
N ASN A 42 10.04 -7.77 23.72
CA ASN A 42 9.12 -7.84 22.58
C ASN A 42 8.04 -6.76 22.65
N LEU A 43 7.56 -6.41 23.84
CA LEU A 43 6.61 -5.31 24.01
C LEU A 43 7.23 -3.95 23.64
N GLN A 44 8.50 -3.72 24.01
CA GLN A 44 9.24 -2.53 23.60
C GLN A 44 9.45 -2.49 22.08
N SER A 45 9.87 -3.61 21.49
CA SER A 45 10.08 -3.72 20.03
C SER A 45 8.78 -3.46 19.26
N PHE A 46 7.68 -4.08 19.69
CA PHE A 46 6.35 -3.85 19.16
C PHE A 46 5.96 -2.37 19.22
N HIS A 47 6.12 -1.72 20.38
CA HIS A 47 5.76 -0.31 20.55
C HIS A 47 6.59 0.61 19.65
N ILE A 48 7.90 0.38 19.57
CA ILE A 48 8.81 1.14 18.70
C ILE A 48 8.40 0.97 17.24
N LEU A 49 8.18 -0.25 16.77
CA LEU A 49 7.80 -0.53 15.38
C LEU A 49 6.44 0.09 15.04
N PHE A 50 5.45 -0.08 15.91
CA PHE A 50 4.12 0.47 15.71
C PHE A 50 4.14 2.01 15.61
N VAL A 51 4.78 2.68 16.58
CA VAL A 51 4.90 4.15 16.59
C VAL A 51 5.72 4.63 15.40
N SER A 52 6.81 3.94 15.04
CA SER A 52 7.63 4.28 13.88
C SER A 52 6.82 4.26 12.58
N ILE A 53 6.07 3.18 12.33
CA ILE A 53 5.24 3.05 11.12
C ILE A 53 4.19 4.16 11.05
N LEU A 54 3.55 4.49 12.18
CA LEU A 54 2.55 5.55 12.23
C LEU A 54 3.16 6.94 11.99
N LEU A 55 4.26 7.26 12.66
CA LEU A 55 4.94 8.55 12.52
C LEU A 55 5.48 8.74 11.10
N GLU A 56 5.92 7.66 10.45
CA GLU A 56 6.38 7.70 9.07
C GLU A 56 5.20 7.88 8.10
N ALA A 57 4.11 7.12 8.23
CA ALA A 57 3.00 7.17 7.29
C ALA A 57 2.10 8.43 7.43
N PHE A 58 1.97 8.98 8.64
CA PHE A 58 1.15 10.14 8.93
C PHE A 58 1.41 11.36 8.02
N PRO A 59 2.66 11.88 7.88
CA PRO A 59 2.92 13.05 7.04
C PRO A 59 2.57 12.79 5.58
N PHE A 60 2.85 11.59 5.06
CA PHE A 60 2.58 11.28 3.67
C PHE A 60 1.08 11.10 3.37
N ILE A 61 0.33 10.47 4.28
CA ILE A 61 -1.13 10.41 4.15
C ILE A 61 -1.72 11.81 4.21
N MET A 62 -1.24 12.66 5.14
CA MET A 62 -1.73 14.03 5.26
C MET A 62 -1.51 14.82 3.96
N ILE A 63 -0.31 14.73 3.37
CA ILE A 63 -0.01 15.35 2.06
C ILE A 63 -0.90 14.76 0.96
N GLY A 64 -1.04 13.44 0.88
CA GLY A 64 -1.86 12.77 -0.14
C GLY A 64 -3.34 13.16 -0.05
N VAL A 65 -3.87 13.29 1.15
CA VAL A 65 -5.26 13.68 1.40
C VAL A 65 -5.49 15.17 1.15
N ILE A 66 -4.56 16.05 1.56
CA ILE A 66 -4.61 17.47 1.20
C ILE A 66 -4.57 17.62 -0.33
N PHE A 67 -3.68 16.90 -1.00
CA PHE A 67 -3.57 16.92 -2.46
C PHE A 67 -4.83 16.38 -3.13
N SER A 68 -5.41 15.27 -2.64
CA SER A 68 -6.69 14.72 -3.08
C SER A 68 -7.83 15.76 -2.94
N ALA A 69 -7.90 16.45 -1.79
CA ALA A 69 -8.88 17.49 -1.54
C ALA A 69 -8.68 18.74 -2.43
N LEU A 70 -7.43 19.14 -2.69
CA LEU A 70 -7.10 20.19 -3.64
C LEU A 70 -7.52 19.80 -5.06
N LEU A 71 -7.18 18.59 -5.50
CA LEU A 71 -7.63 18.05 -6.78
C LEU A 71 -9.16 18.04 -6.84
N GLN A 72 -9.85 17.71 -5.75
CA GLN A 72 -11.30 17.73 -5.65
C GLN A 72 -11.91 19.11 -5.90
N VAL A 73 -11.38 20.15 -5.25
CA VAL A 73 -11.95 21.51 -5.26
C VAL A 73 -11.47 22.36 -6.45
N PHE A 74 -10.22 22.22 -6.87
CA PHE A 74 -9.60 23.12 -7.86
C PHE A 74 -9.56 22.56 -9.28
N VAL A 75 -9.57 21.25 -9.47
CA VAL A 75 -9.49 20.64 -10.81
C VAL A 75 -10.87 20.18 -11.25
N SER A 76 -11.38 20.62 -12.40
CA SER A 76 -12.72 20.19 -12.85
C SER A 76 -12.69 18.77 -13.43
N ASP A 77 -13.85 18.11 -13.49
CA ASP A 77 -13.99 16.78 -14.07
C ASP A 77 -13.67 16.80 -15.58
N GLU A 78 -14.00 17.89 -16.27
CA GLU A 78 -13.63 18.10 -17.69
C GLU A 78 -12.12 18.23 -17.87
N THR A 79 -11.43 18.88 -16.92
CA THR A 79 -9.98 19.04 -16.97
C THR A 79 -9.30 17.68 -16.90
N ILE A 80 -9.68 16.83 -15.92
CA ILE A 80 -9.14 15.47 -15.82
C ILE A 80 -9.43 14.67 -17.09
N ARG A 81 -10.66 14.70 -17.61
CA ARG A 81 -11.03 13.98 -18.84
C ARG A 81 -10.29 14.47 -20.08
N ARG A 82 -9.93 15.75 -20.15
CA ARG A 82 -9.18 16.34 -21.26
C ARG A 82 -7.71 15.98 -21.22
N PHE A 83 -7.09 15.97 -20.03
CA PHE A 83 -5.68 15.59 -19.87
C PHE A 83 -5.46 14.09 -19.93
N THR A 84 -6.47 13.29 -19.62
CA THR A 84 -6.36 11.83 -19.64
C THR A 84 -6.34 11.30 -21.07
N PRO A 85 -5.30 10.56 -21.48
CA PRO A 85 -5.22 10.01 -22.84
C PRO A 85 -6.35 9.01 -23.13
N ARG A 86 -6.89 9.06 -24.35
CA ARG A 86 -7.92 8.12 -24.80
C ARG A 86 -7.35 6.78 -25.27
N HIS A 87 -6.15 6.79 -25.85
CA HIS A 87 -5.51 5.58 -26.36
C HIS A 87 -4.91 4.76 -25.21
N PRO A 88 -5.18 3.44 -25.11
CA PRO A 88 -4.73 2.62 -23.97
C PRO A 88 -3.23 2.67 -23.69
N ILE A 89 -2.40 2.60 -24.75
CA ILE A 89 -0.94 2.67 -24.61
C ILE A 89 -0.50 4.00 -24.00
N LEU A 90 -1.04 5.11 -24.51
CA LEU A 90 -0.74 6.45 -23.99
C LEU A 90 -1.23 6.60 -22.55
N GLY A 91 -2.35 5.97 -22.20
CA GLY A 91 -2.86 5.95 -20.84
C GLY A 91 -1.94 5.22 -19.86
N ILE A 92 -1.37 4.07 -20.25
CA ILE A 92 -0.41 3.32 -19.43
C ILE A 92 0.87 4.12 -19.22
N VAL A 93 1.43 4.68 -20.30
CA VAL A 93 2.63 5.54 -20.22
C VAL A 93 2.35 6.75 -19.33
N PHE A 94 1.19 7.40 -19.50
CA PHE A 94 0.78 8.51 -18.65
C PHE A 94 0.70 8.11 -17.17
N GLY A 95 0.09 6.96 -16.86
CA GLY A 95 0.03 6.42 -15.49
C GLY A 95 1.42 6.20 -14.88
N GLY A 96 2.37 5.66 -15.65
CA GLY A 96 3.76 5.50 -15.20
C GLY A 96 4.46 6.84 -14.95
N LEU A 97 4.28 7.81 -15.86
CA LEU A 97 4.87 9.15 -15.74
C LEU A 97 4.32 9.94 -14.55
N LEU A 98 3.05 9.72 -14.16
CA LEU A 98 2.50 10.31 -12.94
C LEU A 98 3.32 9.93 -11.69
N GLY A 99 3.96 8.76 -11.67
CA GLY A 99 4.88 8.35 -10.61
C GLY A 99 6.09 9.26 -10.44
N ILE A 100 6.63 9.73 -11.57
CA ILE A 100 7.80 10.61 -11.60
C ILE A 100 7.39 12.05 -11.24
N ILE A 101 6.25 12.49 -11.77
CA ILE A 101 5.76 13.88 -11.61
C ILE A 101 5.18 14.12 -10.22
N PHE A 102 4.48 13.13 -9.66
CA PHE A 102 3.81 13.21 -8.37
C PHE A 102 4.38 12.13 -7.43
N PRO A 103 5.55 12.39 -6.82
CA PRO A 103 6.23 11.47 -5.90
C PRO A 103 5.49 11.41 -4.56
N LEU A 104 4.34 10.73 -4.57
CA LEU A 104 3.53 10.44 -3.39
C LEU A 104 3.89 9.05 -2.85
N CYS A 105 3.85 8.88 -1.53
CA CYS A 105 3.96 7.57 -0.90
C CYS A 105 2.73 6.70 -1.23
N GLU A 106 2.90 5.38 -1.24
CA GLU A 106 1.84 4.41 -1.52
C GLU A 106 0.56 4.63 -0.68
N CYS A 107 0.71 5.05 0.59
CA CYS A 107 -0.42 5.35 1.47
C CYS A 107 -1.20 6.61 1.02
N GLY A 108 -0.51 7.62 0.47
CA GLY A 108 -1.11 8.86 -0.03
C GLY A 108 -1.68 8.74 -1.44
N MET A 109 -1.24 7.75 -2.22
CA MET A 109 -1.69 7.56 -3.61
C MET A 109 -3.13 7.03 -3.70
N ILE A 110 -3.56 6.19 -2.76
CA ILE A 110 -4.92 5.60 -2.77
C ILE A 110 -6.04 6.65 -2.83
N PRO A 111 -6.12 7.65 -1.93
CA PRO A 111 -7.18 8.67 -1.99
C PRO A 111 -7.11 9.48 -3.29
N VAL A 112 -5.91 9.82 -3.75
CA VAL A 112 -5.67 10.56 -4.99
C VAL A 112 -6.20 9.77 -6.20
N ILE A 113 -5.84 8.50 -6.32
CA ILE A 113 -6.29 7.63 -7.42
C ILE A 113 -7.80 7.43 -7.38
N ARG A 114 -8.36 7.16 -6.20
CA ARG A 114 -9.81 7.05 -6.00
C ARG A 114 -10.51 8.32 -6.50
N ARG A 115 -9.96 9.50 -6.21
CA ARG A 115 -10.50 10.78 -6.67
C ARG A 115 -10.36 10.96 -8.18
N LEU A 116 -9.19 10.69 -8.75
CA LEU A 116 -8.95 10.79 -10.20
C LEU A 116 -9.90 9.88 -11.00
N ILE A 117 -10.10 8.64 -10.54
CA ILE A 117 -11.03 7.70 -11.20
C ILE A 117 -12.46 8.20 -11.11
N ARG A 118 -12.88 8.74 -9.95
CA ARG A 118 -14.23 9.35 -9.80
C ARG A 118 -14.46 10.55 -10.72
N LYS A 119 -13.41 11.31 -11.05
CA LYS A 119 -13.46 12.43 -12.00
C LYS A 119 -13.45 11.99 -13.47
N GLY A 120 -13.30 10.69 -13.74
CA GLY A 120 -13.40 10.11 -15.08
C GLY A 120 -12.07 9.60 -15.65
N MET A 121 -11.00 9.53 -14.86
CA MET A 121 -9.79 8.81 -15.28
C MET A 121 -10.11 7.30 -15.39
N PRO A 122 -9.79 6.63 -16.51
CA PRO A 122 -9.91 5.18 -16.62
C PRO A 122 -9.13 4.47 -15.52
N ALA A 123 -9.75 3.48 -14.88
CA ALA A 123 -9.20 2.87 -13.68
C ALA A 123 -7.87 2.13 -13.91
N TYR A 124 -7.62 1.61 -15.13
CA TYR A 124 -6.34 0.98 -15.45
C TYR A 124 -5.17 1.98 -15.34
N ILE A 125 -5.36 3.26 -15.72
CA ILE A 125 -4.33 4.30 -15.59
C ILE A 125 -4.03 4.55 -14.12
N GLY A 126 -5.08 4.67 -13.30
CA GLY A 126 -4.95 4.85 -11.85
C GLY A 126 -4.22 3.68 -11.18
N ILE A 127 -4.49 2.44 -11.60
CA ILE A 127 -3.80 1.26 -11.05
C ILE A 127 -2.34 1.19 -11.55
N VAL A 128 -2.06 1.55 -12.79
CA VAL A 128 -0.67 1.67 -13.28
C VAL A 128 0.09 2.69 -12.44
N TYR A 129 -0.51 3.85 -12.15
CA TYR A 129 0.08 4.84 -11.25
C TYR A 129 0.27 4.30 -9.83
N LEU A 130 -0.70 3.58 -9.27
CA LEU A 130 -0.60 2.95 -7.94
C LEU A 130 0.62 2.04 -7.83
N LEU A 131 0.89 1.25 -8.87
CA LEU A 131 1.93 0.23 -8.90
C LEU A 131 3.29 0.79 -9.29
N ALA A 132 3.36 1.68 -10.29
CA ALA A 132 4.61 2.27 -10.76
C ALA A 132 5.10 3.39 -9.83
N GLY A 133 4.19 4.19 -9.28
CA GLY A 133 4.46 5.38 -8.50
C GLY A 133 5.51 5.23 -7.40
N PRO A 134 5.40 4.25 -6.48
CA PRO A 134 6.34 4.11 -5.39
C PRO A 134 7.68 3.53 -5.85
N ILE A 135 7.79 3.05 -7.09
CA ILE A 135 9.05 2.55 -7.65
C ILE A 135 9.77 3.66 -8.41
N VAL A 136 9.11 4.29 -9.40
CA VAL A 136 9.74 5.27 -10.30
C VAL A 136 9.97 6.64 -9.64
N ASN A 137 9.66 6.76 -8.35
CA ASN A 137 9.85 7.97 -7.57
C ASN A 137 11.35 8.34 -7.52
N PRO A 138 11.75 9.58 -7.89
CA PRO A 138 13.14 10.01 -7.84
C PRO A 138 13.82 9.87 -6.47
N ILE A 139 13.05 9.99 -5.38
CA ILE A 139 13.55 9.81 -4.01
C ILE A 139 13.91 8.35 -3.78
N VAL A 140 13.07 7.42 -4.25
CA VAL A 140 13.28 5.97 -4.16
C VAL A 140 14.43 5.52 -5.05
N PHE A 141 14.54 6.06 -6.25
CA PHE A 141 15.70 5.84 -7.11
C PHE A 141 16.99 6.27 -6.40
N SER A 142 17.00 7.47 -5.83
CA SER A 142 18.16 8.02 -5.13
C SER A 142 18.54 7.19 -3.89
N SER A 143 17.57 6.77 -3.08
CA SER A 143 17.84 5.92 -1.91
C SER A 143 18.37 4.55 -2.32
N THR A 144 17.83 3.95 -3.38
CA THR A 144 18.31 2.67 -3.92
C THR A 144 19.74 2.78 -4.43
N TYR A 145 20.03 3.83 -5.19
CA TYR A 145 21.38 4.10 -5.70
C TYR A 145 22.40 4.30 -4.56
N LEU A 146 22.00 5.00 -3.50
CA LEU A 146 22.87 5.23 -2.34
C LEU A 146 23.04 4.01 -1.44
N ALA A 147 22.05 3.10 -1.39
CA ALA A 147 22.14 1.85 -0.64
C ALA A 147 23.03 0.82 -1.36
N PHE A 148 22.95 0.75 -2.69
CA PHE A 148 23.69 -0.20 -3.53
C PHE A 148 24.83 0.48 -4.31
N ARG A 149 25.70 1.23 -3.61
CA ARG A 149 26.79 2.00 -4.27
C ARG A 149 27.76 1.14 -5.06
N SER A 150 28.00 -0.09 -4.61
CA SER A 150 28.89 -1.04 -5.28
C SER A 150 28.25 -1.71 -6.51
N THR A 151 26.91 -1.70 -6.61
CA THR A 151 26.14 -2.36 -7.66
C THR A 151 24.96 -1.47 -8.12
N PRO A 152 25.25 -0.30 -8.72
CA PRO A 152 24.22 0.68 -9.10
C PRO A 152 23.24 0.14 -10.15
N GLU A 153 23.62 -0.90 -10.89
CA GLU A 153 22.78 -1.62 -11.86
C GLU A 153 21.47 -2.11 -11.22
N LEU A 154 21.49 -2.49 -9.93
CA LEU A 154 20.29 -2.92 -9.22
C LEU A 154 19.25 -1.79 -9.10
N ALA A 155 19.68 -0.53 -8.96
CA ALA A 155 18.78 0.61 -8.91
C ALA A 155 18.06 0.82 -10.24
N TYR A 156 18.77 0.70 -11.36
CA TYR A 156 18.17 0.77 -12.70
C TYR A 156 17.26 -0.43 -12.98
N ALA A 157 17.69 -1.63 -12.58
CA ALA A 157 16.89 -2.85 -12.69
C ALA A 157 15.58 -2.73 -11.90
N ARG A 158 15.61 -2.14 -10.69
CA ARG A 158 14.42 -1.86 -9.88
C ARG A 158 13.41 -0.99 -10.64
N MET A 159 13.88 0.12 -11.23
CA MET A 159 13.01 1.03 -12.00
C MET A 159 12.44 0.35 -13.24
N ALA A 160 13.30 -0.32 -14.01
CA ALA A 160 12.94 -0.97 -15.25
C ALA A 160 11.94 -2.11 -15.02
N LEU A 161 12.22 -2.99 -14.05
CA LEU A 161 11.34 -4.10 -13.72
C LEU A 161 10.01 -3.61 -13.16
N GLY A 162 10.02 -2.66 -12.21
CA GLY A 162 8.80 -2.11 -11.66
C GLY A 162 7.89 -1.46 -12.70
N LEU A 163 8.47 -0.67 -13.61
CA LEU A 163 7.72 -0.07 -14.71
C LEU A 163 7.22 -1.13 -15.70
N ALA A 164 8.01 -2.16 -16.00
CA ALA A 164 7.61 -3.27 -16.86
C ALA A 164 6.43 -4.05 -16.26
N VAL A 165 6.51 -4.42 -14.98
CA VAL A 165 5.43 -5.11 -14.25
C VAL A 165 4.15 -4.27 -14.25
N ALA A 166 4.25 -2.98 -13.90
CA ALA A 166 3.10 -2.08 -13.92
C ALA A 166 2.49 -1.93 -15.33
N THR A 167 3.33 -1.86 -16.36
CA THR A 167 2.91 -1.76 -17.77
C THR A 167 2.16 -3.02 -18.23
N VAL A 168 2.70 -4.21 -17.94
CA VAL A 168 2.06 -5.49 -18.27
C VAL A 168 0.71 -5.62 -17.56
N ILE A 169 0.65 -5.28 -16.26
CA ILE A 169 -0.62 -5.26 -15.51
C ILE A 169 -1.59 -4.27 -16.15
N GLY A 170 -1.12 -3.07 -16.53
CA GLY A 170 -1.93 -2.08 -17.25
C GLY A 170 -2.58 -2.63 -18.52
N PHE A 171 -1.79 -3.31 -19.37
CA PHE A 171 -2.31 -3.95 -20.58
C PHE A 171 -3.32 -5.06 -20.29
N LEU A 172 -3.06 -5.90 -19.29
CA LEU A 172 -4.00 -6.93 -18.86
C LEU A 172 -5.32 -6.29 -18.37
N LEU A 173 -5.24 -5.22 -17.60
CA LEU A 173 -6.43 -4.51 -17.12
C LEU A 173 -7.21 -3.86 -18.26
N VAL A 174 -6.57 -3.28 -19.27
CA VAL A 174 -7.27 -2.76 -20.46
C VAL A 174 -8.14 -3.85 -21.11
N LYS A 175 -7.66 -5.10 -21.14
CA LYS A 175 -8.37 -6.22 -21.75
C LYS A 175 -9.46 -6.81 -20.85
N PHE A 176 -9.18 -6.94 -19.55
CA PHE A 176 -10.03 -7.68 -18.61
C PHE A 176 -10.96 -6.80 -17.76
N LEU A 177 -10.64 -5.52 -17.57
CA LEU A 177 -11.40 -4.61 -16.71
C LEU A 177 -12.53 -3.93 -17.49
N LYS A 178 -13.67 -4.61 -17.60
CA LYS A 178 -14.88 -4.10 -18.27
C LYS A 178 -15.77 -3.21 -17.38
N ALA A 179 -15.58 -3.25 -16.07
CA ALA A 179 -16.39 -2.52 -15.08
C ALA A 179 -15.50 -1.76 -14.09
N SER A 180 -16.08 -0.74 -13.43
CA SER A 180 -15.35 0.03 -12.42
C SER A 180 -14.85 -0.89 -11.28
N PRO A 181 -13.54 -0.85 -10.95
CA PRO A 181 -12.96 -1.66 -9.88
C PRO A 181 -13.24 -1.08 -8.49
N LEU A 182 -13.75 0.15 -8.40
CA LEU A 182 -14.04 0.82 -7.14
C LEU A 182 -15.29 0.24 -6.46
N ILE A 183 -15.29 0.24 -5.13
CA ILE A 183 -16.47 -0.07 -4.32
C ILE A 183 -17.47 1.09 -4.42
N GLY A 184 -18.74 0.77 -4.65
CA GLY A 184 -19.85 1.74 -4.60
C GLY A 184 -20.02 2.64 -5.83
N VAL A 185 -19.28 2.41 -6.92
CA VAL A 185 -19.53 3.08 -8.21
C VAL A 185 -20.54 2.24 -9.01
N HIS A 186 -21.83 2.61 -8.97
CA HIS A 186 -22.82 2.04 -9.88
C HIS A 186 -22.54 2.56 -11.30
N ASN A 187 -22.34 1.64 -12.24
CA ASN A 187 -22.36 1.92 -13.67
C ASN A 187 -23.83 2.17 -14.07
N GLU A 188 -24.32 3.39 -13.88
CA GLU A 188 -25.53 3.83 -14.59
C GLU A 188 -25.09 4.54 -15.87
N GLY A 189 -25.01 3.75 -16.94
CA GLY A 189 -25.27 4.28 -18.27
C GLY A 189 -26.74 4.67 -18.35
N SER A 190 -27.02 5.74 -19.10
CA SER A 190 -28.35 6.24 -19.47
C SER A 190 -29.27 6.66 -18.32
N LEU A 191 -29.25 7.94 -17.96
CA LEU A 191 -30.35 8.89 -18.21
C LEU A 191 -30.04 10.19 -17.46
N HIS A 192 -30.20 11.30 -18.18
CA HIS A 192 -30.42 12.59 -17.56
C HIS A 192 -31.55 12.48 -16.54
N ARG A 193 -31.23 12.36 -15.26
CA ARG A 193 -32.15 12.68 -14.19
C ARG A 193 -31.37 13.34 -13.09
N GLU A 194 -31.75 14.57 -12.80
CA GLU A 194 -31.30 15.39 -11.69
C GLU A 194 -31.49 14.63 -10.36
N GLY A 195 -30.52 13.79 -10.03
CA GLY A 195 -30.30 13.29 -8.68
C GLY A 195 -29.43 14.30 -7.96
N ARG A 196 -29.96 15.49 -7.67
CA ARG A 196 -29.41 16.33 -6.62
C ARG A 196 -29.43 15.49 -5.34
N LEU A 197 -28.32 14.85 -5.02
CA LEU A 197 -27.88 14.79 -3.62
C LEU A 197 -28.11 16.20 -3.08
N PRO A 198 -28.64 16.37 -1.86
CA PRO A 198 -28.73 17.69 -1.28
C PRO A 198 -27.28 18.18 -1.14
N VAL A 199 -26.81 18.88 -2.17
CA VAL A 199 -25.85 19.94 -2.03
C VAL A 199 -26.59 20.86 -1.09
N ILE A 200 -26.37 20.66 0.20
CA ILE A 200 -26.61 21.69 1.19
C ILE A 200 -25.99 22.90 0.51
N LYS A 201 -26.84 23.84 0.08
CA LYS A 201 -26.44 25.16 -0.38
C LYS A 201 -25.81 25.84 0.83
N ARG A 202 -24.64 25.37 1.24
CA ARG A 202 -23.71 26.06 2.11
C ARG A 202 -23.14 27.14 1.20
N GLY A 203 -23.92 28.20 1.06
CA GLY A 203 -23.61 29.32 0.19
C GLY A 203 -22.17 29.73 0.43
N ARG A 204 -21.35 29.71 -0.64
CA ARG A 204 -19.99 30.26 -0.66
C ARG A 204 -19.23 30.11 0.67
N LEU A 205 -19.33 28.95 1.34
CA LEU A 205 -18.40 28.63 2.40
C LEU A 205 -17.05 28.58 1.71
N ASN A 206 -16.10 29.37 2.22
CA ASN A 206 -14.79 29.58 1.61
C ASN A 206 -14.27 28.26 1.04
N LYS A 207 -13.87 28.22 -0.23
CA LYS A 207 -13.37 26.98 -0.89
C LYS A 207 -12.40 26.20 0.00
N TRP A 208 -11.60 26.91 0.80
CA TRP A 208 -10.74 26.40 1.85
C TRP A 208 -11.42 25.56 2.94
N SER A 209 -12.59 25.96 3.46
CA SER A 209 -13.32 25.16 4.47
C SER A 209 -13.88 23.87 3.87
N SER A 210 -14.32 23.88 2.60
CA SER A 210 -14.72 22.66 1.91
C SER A 210 -13.52 21.74 1.63
N THR A 211 -12.36 22.29 1.26
CA THR A 211 -11.13 21.50 1.09
C THR A 211 -10.73 20.84 2.41
N LEU A 212 -10.73 21.59 3.51
CA LEU A 212 -10.34 21.07 4.82
C LEU A 212 -11.30 20.00 5.33
N ALA A 213 -12.61 20.17 5.11
CA ALA A 213 -13.61 19.17 5.46
C ALA A 213 -13.38 17.85 4.69
N HIS A 214 -13.20 17.92 3.37
CA HIS A 214 -12.91 16.73 2.56
C HIS A 214 -11.59 16.07 2.94
N ALA A 215 -10.56 16.86 3.22
CA ALA A 215 -9.28 16.33 3.69
C ALA A 215 -9.44 15.63 5.05
N SER A 216 -10.18 16.21 6.00
CA SER A 216 -10.42 15.58 7.29
C SER A 216 -11.15 14.23 7.14
N ASP A 217 -12.23 14.19 6.35
CA ASP A 217 -13.01 12.97 6.15
C ASP A 217 -12.17 11.85 5.52
N GLU A 218 -11.39 12.16 4.46
CA GLU A 218 -10.49 11.20 3.82
C GLU A 218 -9.37 10.75 4.76
N PHE A 219 -8.83 11.65 5.57
CA PHE A 219 -7.77 11.34 6.52
C PHE A 219 -8.24 10.32 7.57
N PHE A 220 -9.41 10.53 8.18
CA PHE A 220 -9.96 9.58 9.15
C PHE A 220 -10.36 8.25 8.51
N ASP A 221 -10.89 8.30 7.28
CA ASP A 221 -11.25 7.09 6.54
C ASP A 221 -10.04 6.23 6.19
N MET A 222 -8.90 6.83 5.81
CA MET A 222 -7.67 6.09 5.52
C MET A 222 -6.91 5.72 6.80
N GLY A 223 -6.92 6.61 7.80
CA GLY A 223 -6.21 6.44 9.06
C GLY A 223 -6.59 5.17 9.82
N LYS A 224 -7.88 4.78 9.81
CA LYS A 224 -8.32 3.54 10.47
C LYS A 224 -7.69 2.28 9.85
N TYR A 225 -7.55 2.24 8.53
CA TYR A 225 -6.92 1.10 7.84
C TYR A 225 -5.41 1.12 8.03
N LEU A 226 -4.78 2.30 8.01
CA LEU A 226 -3.37 2.45 8.33
C LEU A 226 -3.07 1.94 9.75
N ILE A 227 -3.85 2.34 10.76
CA ILE A 227 -3.65 1.92 12.15
C ILE A 227 -3.76 0.39 12.28
N ILE A 228 -4.78 -0.22 11.66
CA ILE A 228 -4.94 -1.68 11.67
C ILE A 228 -3.76 -2.38 10.96
N GLY A 229 -3.33 -1.86 9.80
CA GLY A 229 -2.19 -2.40 9.07
C GLY A 229 -0.87 -2.27 9.82
N ALA A 230 -0.62 -1.10 10.43
CA ALA A 230 0.57 -0.84 11.24
C ALA A 230 0.60 -1.73 12.49
N LEU A 231 -0.56 -1.92 13.14
CA LEU A 231 -0.70 -2.82 14.28
C LEU A 231 -0.35 -4.26 13.89
N LEU A 232 -0.96 -4.76 12.82
CA LEU A 232 -0.72 -6.12 12.35
C LEU A 232 0.74 -6.32 11.92
N THR A 233 1.31 -5.34 11.21
CA THR A 233 2.72 -5.34 10.80
C THR A 233 3.66 -5.38 12.00
N ALA A 234 3.44 -4.53 13.01
CA ALA A 234 4.28 -4.49 14.20
C ALA A 234 4.23 -5.80 15.00
N VAL A 235 3.06 -6.44 15.12
CA VAL A 235 2.94 -7.76 15.75
C VAL A 235 3.76 -8.79 14.99
N ILE A 236 3.59 -8.87 13.66
CA ILE A 236 4.29 -9.87 12.86
C ILE A 236 5.81 -9.64 12.92
N GLN A 237 6.26 -8.39 12.75
CA GLN A 237 7.69 -8.06 12.79
C GLN A 237 8.37 -8.34 14.14
N THR A 238 7.61 -8.28 15.24
CA THR A 238 8.16 -8.59 16.58
C THR A 238 8.41 -10.10 16.75
N VAL A 239 7.68 -10.93 16.02
CA VAL A 239 7.77 -12.41 16.12
C VAL A 239 8.73 -12.99 15.08
N VAL A 240 8.97 -12.28 13.98
CA VAL A 240 9.86 -12.76 12.90
C VAL A 240 11.33 -12.62 13.32
N ASP A 241 11.95 -13.75 13.68
CA ASP A 241 13.38 -13.83 13.95
C ASP A 241 14.19 -13.82 12.64
N ARG A 242 15.05 -12.81 12.49
CA ARG A 242 15.93 -12.61 11.34
C ARG A 242 17.07 -13.62 11.28
N GLY A 243 17.32 -14.39 12.35
CA GLY A 243 18.35 -15.44 12.40
C GLY A 243 18.08 -16.64 11.50
N THR A 244 16.81 -16.89 11.15
CA THR A 244 16.40 -18.04 10.31
C THR A 244 16.58 -17.82 8.80
N ILE A 245 17.01 -16.63 8.39
CA ILE A 245 17.02 -16.17 6.99
C ILE A 245 18.04 -16.92 6.13
N ALA A 246 19.18 -17.34 6.69
CA ALA A 246 20.26 -17.96 5.93
C ALA A 246 19.87 -19.32 5.30
N ALA A 247 19.00 -20.08 5.96
CA ALA A 247 18.56 -21.39 5.47
C ALA A 247 17.72 -21.31 4.17
N PHE A 248 17.13 -20.14 3.89
CA PHE A 248 16.31 -19.92 2.70
C PHE A 248 17.12 -19.38 1.51
N ALA A 249 18.39 -19.02 1.72
CA ALA A 249 19.25 -18.44 0.68
C ALA A 249 19.82 -19.49 -0.29
N GLU A 250 20.02 -20.73 0.17
CA GLU A 250 20.69 -21.77 -0.63
C GLU A 250 19.83 -22.33 -1.78
N GLN A 251 18.50 -22.15 -1.74
CA GLN A 251 17.61 -22.65 -2.78
C GLN A 251 17.19 -21.53 -3.75
N PRO A 252 17.48 -21.65 -5.07
CA PRO A 252 17.29 -20.58 -6.03
C PRO A 252 15.86 -20.05 -6.13
N LEU A 253 14.82 -20.89 -6.06
CA LEU A 253 13.44 -20.40 -6.14
C LEU A 253 12.92 -19.94 -4.77
N LEU A 254 13.33 -20.62 -3.71
CA LEU A 254 12.85 -20.36 -2.36
C LEU A 254 13.35 -19.01 -1.83
N SER A 255 14.54 -18.59 -2.24
CA SER A 255 15.11 -17.28 -1.90
C SER A 255 14.24 -16.13 -2.41
N TYR A 256 13.75 -16.19 -3.65
CA TYR A 256 12.83 -15.18 -4.20
C TYR A 256 11.51 -15.15 -3.45
N LEU A 257 10.90 -16.31 -3.26
CA LEU A 257 9.61 -16.42 -2.57
C LEU A 257 9.72 -15.91 -1.13
N PHE A 258 10.79 -16.28 -0.43
CA PHE A 258 11.09 -15.80 0.91
C PHE A 258 11.22 -14.29 0.92
N MET A 259 12.06 -13.72 0.05
CA MET A 259 12.28 -12.28 0.01
C MET A 259 11.01 -11.49 -0.36
N MET A 260 10.18 -11.98 -1.27
CA MET A 260 8.91 -11.31 -1.60
C MET A 260 7.90 -11.37 -0.44
N VAL A 261 7.76 -12.52 0.23
CA VAL A 261 6.89 -12.67 1.41
C VAL A 261 7.41 -11.80 2.56
N PHE A 262 8.72 -11.75 2.74
CA PHE A 262 9.37 -10.89 3.72
C PHE A 262 9.10 -9.41 3.43
N ALA A 263 9.21 -8.96 2.18
CA ALA A 263 8.87 -7.60 1.77
C ALA A 263 7.42 -7.24 2.14
N PHE A 264 6.49 -8.12 1.79
CA PHE A 264 5.06 -7.95 2.05
C PHE A 264 4.74 -7.81 3.54
N ILE A 265 5.36 -8.68 4.36
CA ILE A 265 5.17 -8.70 5.81
C ILE A 265 5.80 -7.48 6.46
N LEU A 266 7.02 -7.11 6.05
CA LEU A 266 7.69 -5.97 6.64
C LEU A 266 6.98 -4.65 6.33
N SER A 267 6.33 -4.52 5.16
CA SER A 267 5.52 -3.34 4.82
C SER A 267 6.25 -2.00 5.06
N ILE A 268 7.55 -2.01 4.82
CA ILE A 268 8.44 -0.85 4.96
C ILE A 268 8.21 0.08 3.77
N CYS A 269 8.40 1.38 3.99
CA CYS A 269 8.32 2.35 2.90
C CYS A 269 9.43 2.16 1.87
N SER A 270 9.09 2.49 0.63
CA SER A 270 9.93 2.35 -0.57
C SER A 270 11.29 3.07 -0.52
N THR A 271 11.49 4.03 0.40
CA THR A 271 12.78 4.69 0.59
C THR A 271 13.72 3.92 1.50
N SER A 272 13.17 3.33 2.57
CA SER A 272 13.90 2.66 3.64
C SER A 272 14.16 1.19 3.33
N ASP A 273 13.35 0.59 2.46
CA ASP A 273 13.48 -0.81 2.02
C ASP A 273 14.84 -1.10 1.36
N ALA A 274 15.40 -0.14 0.63
CA ALA A 274 16.68 -0.25 -0.06
C ALA A 274 17.84 -0.48 0.91
N PHE A 275 17.85 0.23 2.03
CA PHE A 275 18.88 0.06 3.06
C PHE A 275 18.74 -1.29 3.75
N ILE A 276 17.52 -1.75 3.99
CA ILE A 276 17.27 -3.06 4.58
C ILE A 276 17.71 -4.17 3.61
N ALA A 277 17.33 -4.10 2.34
CA ALA A 277 17.76 -5.03 1.32
C ALA A 277 19.29 -5.08 1.17
N SER A 278 19.98 -3.93 1.25
CA SER A 278 21.44 -3.89 1.11
C SER A 278 22.18 -4.66 2.21
N SER A 279 21.61 -4.74 3.43
CA SER A 279 22.17 -5.56 4.52
C SER A 279 22.16 -7.07 4.23
N PHE A 280 21.31 -7.51 3.29
CA PHE A 280 21.20 -8.89 2.84
C PHE A 280 22.05 -9.21 1.60
N GLY A 281 22.79 -8.23 1.06
CA GLY A 281 23.64 -8.39 -0.14
C GLY A 281 24.78 -9.40 0.00
N GLY A 282 25.20 -9.73 1.23
CA GLY A 282 26.17 -10.79 1.50
C GLY A 282 25.57 -12.19 1.65
N ILE A 283 24.23 -12.30 1.67
CA ILE A 283 23.50 -13.56 1.92
C ILE A 283 22.71 -13.97 0.67
N PHE A 284 22.09 -13.01 -0.02
CA PHE A 284 21.28 -13.26 -1.22
C PHE A 284 21.92 -12.64 -2.45
N THR A 285 21.65 -13.28 -3.60
CA THR A 285 22.01 -12.75 -4.93
C THR A 285 21.14 -11.54 -5.30
N SER A 286 21.49 -10.87 -6.40
CA SER A 286 20.80 -9.67 -6.88
C SER A 286 19.32 -9.91 -7.22
N GLY A 287 18.95 -11.11 -7.69
CA GLY A 287 17.59 -11.46 -8.07
C GLY A 287 16.56 -11.40 -6.92
N PRO A 288 16.73 -12.16 -5.82
CA PRO A 288 15.84 -12.09 -4.66
C PRO A 288 15.76 -10.69 -4.03
N LEU A 289 16.87 -9.95 -4.01
CA LEU A 289 16.90 -8.56 -3.54
C LEU A 289 16.08 -7.64 -4.45
N LEU A 290 16.20 -7.80 -5.77
CA LEU A 290 15.40 -7.07 -6.73
C LEU A 290 13.91 -7.40 -6.58
N ALA A 291 13.57 -8.67 -6.36
CA ALA A 291 12.19 -9.09 -6.12
C ALA A 291 11.61 -8.45 -4.86
N PHE A 292 12.37 -8.36 -3.76
CA PHE A 292 12.01 -7.63 -2.55
C PHE A 292 11.73 -6.14 -2.83
N LEU A 293 12.66 -5.48 -3.53
CA LEU A 293 12.64 -4.04 -3.81
C LEU A 293 11.54 -3.60 -4.79
N VAL A 294 11.06 -4.51 -5.62
CA VAL A 294 9.96 -4.24 -6.56
C VAL A 294 8.61 -4.64 -5.94
N PHE A 295 8.51 -5.83 -5.34
CA PHE A 295 7.23 -6.33 -4.84
C PHE A 295 6.74 -5.57 -3.62
N GLY A 296 7.61 -5.27 -2.65
CA GLY A 296 7.24 -4.60 -1.40
C GLY A 296 6.51 -3.27 -1.61
N PRO A 297 7.10 -2.29 -2.34
CA PRO A 297 6.43 -1.02 -2.64
C PRO A 297 5.13 -1.15 -3.43
N MET A 298 5.00 -2.17 -4.28
CA MET A 298 3.77 -2.40 -5.05
C MET A 298 2.66 -2.95 -4.15
N ILE A 299 3.00 -3.96 -3.36
CA ILE A 299 2.06 -4.76 -2.58
C ILE A 299 2.69 -5.09 -1.23
N ASP A 300 2.12 -4.51 -0.19
CA ASP A 300 2.43 -4.86 1.19
C ASP A 300 1.16 -4.98 2.02
N LEU A 301 1.33 -5.36 3.29
CA LEU A 301 0.20 -5.60 4.18
C LEU A 301 -0.65 -4.35 4.43
N LYS A 302 -0.03 -3.18 4.69
CA LYS A 302 -0.77 -1.93 4.94
C LYS A 302 -1.52 -1.47 3.67
N ASN A 303 -0.85 -1.49 2.53
CA ASN A 303 -1.40 -1.09 1.23
C ASN A 303 -2.51 -2.04 0.80
N MET A 304 -2.36 -3.35 0.99
CA MET A 304 -3.42 -4.33 0.75
C MET A 304 -4.70 -3.97 1.52
N LEU A 305 -4.59 -3.70 2.83
CA LEU A 305 -5.75 -3.32 3.64
C LEU A 305 -6.38 -2.00 3.17
N MET A 306 -5.56 -1.02 2.82
CA MET A 306 -6.05 0.25 2.28
C MET A 306 -6.70 0.06 0.89
N MET A 307 -6.14 -0.77 0.02
CA MET A 307 -6.71 -1.10 -1.29
C MET A 307 -8.06 -1.82 -1.15
N LEU A 308 -8.19 -2.74 -0.19
CA LEU A 308 -9.45 -3.44 0.09
C LEU A 308 -10.58 -2.50 0.55
N SER A 309 -10.24 -1.33 1.10
CA SER A 309 -11.23 -0.30 1.44
C SER A 309 -11.79 0.46 0.22
N THR A 310 -11.03 0.47 -0.88
CA THR A 310 -11.30 1.32 -2.05
C THR A 310 -11.72 0.51 -3.27
N PHE A 311 -11.09 -0.63 -3.50
CA PHE A 311 -11.30 -1.52 -4.63
C PHE A 311 -11.99 -2.81 -4.21
N LYS A 312 -12.73 -3.42 -5.14
CA LYS A 312 -13.36 -4.72 -4.92
C LYS A 312 -12.32 -5.78 -4.59
N VAL A 313 -12.59 -6.63 -3.60
CA VAL A 313 -11.69 -7.70 -3.14
C VAL A 313 -11.14 -8.54 -4.29
N LYS A 314 -11.99 -8.94 -5.24
CA LYS A 314 -11.58 -9.70 -6.43
C LYS A 314 -10.48 -8.99 -7.25
N ILE A 315 -10.59 -7.67 -7.42
CA ILE A 315 -9.58 -6.90 -8.17
C ILE A 315 -8.29 -6.84 -7.37
N VAL A 316 -8.35 -6.58 -6.06
CA VAL A 316 -7.16 -6.54 -5.21
C VAL A 316 -6.41 -7.87 -5.26
N LEU A 317 -7.10 -9.01 -5.08
CA LEU A 317 -6.46 -10.33 -5.15
C LEU A 317 -5.84 -10.63 -6.52
N ILE A 318 -6.49 -10.22 -7.62
CA ILE A 318 -5.92 -10.35 -8.97
C ILE A 318 -4.66 -9.50 -9.10
N LEU A 319 -4.67 -8.26 -8.61
CA LEU A 319 -3.49 -7.39 -8.67
C LEU A 319 -2.32 -7.96 -7.86
N ILE A 320 -2.58 -8.49 -6.66
CA ILE A 320 -1.56 -9.16 -5.83
C ILE A 320 -0.97 -10.35 -6.58
N ALA A 321 -1.82 -11.24 -7.12
CA ALA A 321 -1.36 -12.42 -7.84
C ALA A 321 -0.55 -12.07 -9.10
N LEU A 322 -1.00 -11.07 -9.87
CA LEU A 322 -0.27 -10.60 -11.05
C LEU A 322 1.05 -9.92 -10.68
N ALA A 323 1.06 -9.03 -9.69
CA ALA A 323 2.28 -8.38 -9.22
C ALA A 323 3.28 -9.41 -8.70
N PHE A 324 2.81 -10.42 -7.94
CA PHE A 324 3.65 -11.49 -7.43
C PHE A 324 4.27 -12.31 -8.57
N THR A 325 3.45 -12.85 -9.46
CA THR A 325 3.93 -13.71 -10.55
C THR A 325 4.85 -12.99 -11.53
N LEU A 326 4.51 -11.74 -11.90
CA LEU A 326 5.32 -10.95 -12.83
C LEU A 326 6.62 -10.47 -12.19
N THR A 327 6.62 -10.11 -10.91
CA THR A 327 7.85 -9.72 -10.21
C THR A 327 8.78 -10.91 -10.03
N LEU A 328 8.24 -12.08 -9.66
CA LEU A 328 9.03 -13.31 -9.55
C LEU A 328 9.69 -13.67 -10.89
N ALA A 329 8.90 -13.73 -11.97
CA ALA A 329 9.42 -14.07 -13.29
C ALA A 329 10.41 -13.02 -13.83
N GLY A 330 10.11 -11.74 -13.62
CA GLY A 330 10.95 -10.65 -14.10
C GLY A 330 12.23 -10.48 -13.31
N ALA A 331 12.23 -10.72 -12.00
CA ALA A 331 13.44 -10.71 -11.18
C ALA A 331 14.35 -11.90 -11.51
N ALA A 332 13.78 -13.10 -11.71
CA ALA A 332 14.52 -14.27 -12.16
C ALA A 332 15.16 -14.06 -13.55
N LEU A 333 14.44 -13.41 -14.46
CA LEU A 333 14.98 -13.04 -15.77
C LEU A 333 16.08 -11.98 -15.67
N ALA A 334 15.88 -10.96 -14.83
CA ALA A 334 16.84 -9.89 -14.63
C ALA A 334 18.15 -10.39 -13.98
N GLU A 335 18.08 -11.37 -13.08
CA GLU A 335 19.28 -12.01 -12.50
C GLU A 335 20.14 -12.72 -13.55
N VAL A 336 19.55 -13.26 -14.61
CA VAL A 336 20.32 -13.88 -15.71
C VAL A 336 21.00 -12.82 -16.59
N LEU A 337 20.50 -11.58 -16.57
CA LEU A 337 20.97 -10.48 -17.40
C LEU A 337 21.98 -9.56 -16.69
N LEU A 338 22.06 -9.62 -15.35
CA LEU A 338 22.94 -8.85 -14.47
C LEU A 338 24.13 -9.71 -14.02
#